data_AF-A0A5B2WJ40-F1
#
_entry.id   AF-A0A5B2WJ40-F1
#
_cell.length_a   1.000
_cell.length_b   1.000
_cell.length_c   1.000
_cell.angle_alpha   90.00
_cell.angle_beta   90.00
_cell.angle_gamma   90.00
#
_symmetry.space_group_name_H-M   'P 1'
#
loop_
_entity.id
_entity.type
_entity.pdbx_description
1 polymer ?
#
loop_
_entity_poly.entity_id
_entity_poly.type
_entity_poly.pdbx_seq_one_letter_code
_entity_poly.pdbx_strand_id
1 'polypeptide(L)'
;MGWSFVVLQELAKYVIGHGVLLEPGHRLDLRCPVTGHPCVPEAPSTGLTVVAVTTDPELGQIDTPHGMVRFLPVVGATVAEKAEMVASSTAAVLARLATSNPLLVTDPRRA
;
A
#
# COMPACT_ATOMS: atom_id res chain seq x y z
N MET A 1 9.10 1.03 17.64
CA MET A 1 8.82 0.44 16.31
C MET A 1 8.13 1.51 15.48
N GLY A 2 8.59 1.77 14.25
CA GLY A 2 7.99 2.78 13.38
C GLY A 2 6.60 2.37 12.89
N TRP A 3 5.76 3.34 12.52
CA TRP A 3 4.40 3.11 12.06
C TRP A 3 4.31 2.19 10.83
N SER A 4 5.28 2.27 9.92
CA SER A 4 5.31 1.48 8.69
C SER A 4 5.40 -0.03 8.98
N PHE A 5 6.14 -0.41 10.01
CA PHE A 5 6.24 -1.81 10.44
C PHE A 5 4.91 -2.34 10.98
N VAL A 6 4.20 -1.53 11.79
CA VAL A 6 2.89 -1.89 12.36
C VAL A 6 1.89 -2.18 11.23
N VAL A 7 1.88 -1.33 10.19
CA VAL A 7 0.97 -1.48 9.05
C VAL A 7 1.25 -2.75 8.26
N LEU A 8 2.53 -3.04 7.99
CA LEU A 8 2.91 -4.29 7.32
C LEU A 8 2.54 -5.52 8.16
N GLN A 9 2.68 -5.45 9.48
CA GLN A 9 2.28 -6.52 10.38
C GLN A 9 0.76 -6.76 10.34
N GLU A 10 -0.05 -5.70 10.35
CA GLU A 10 -1.51 -5.83 10.26
C GLU A 10 -1.95 -6.36 8.88
N LEU A 11 -1.30 -5.93 7.80
CA LEU A 11 -1.54 -6.49 6.46
C LEU A 11 -1.18 -7.98 6.38
N ALA A 12 -0.06 -8.39 6.97
CA ALA A 12 0.33 -9.79 7.02
C ALA A 12 -0.69 -10.64 7.81
N LYS A 13 -1.13 -10.16 8.97
CA LYS A 13 -2.20 -10.81 9.76
C LYS A 13 -3.50 -10.93 8.95
N TYR A 14 -3.88 -9.88 8.23
CA TYR A 14 -5.07 -9.89 7.40
C TYR A 14 -4.99 -10.94 6.28
N VAL A 15 -3.88 -10.96 5.52
CA VAL A 15 -3.63 -11.90 4.43
C VAL A 15 -3.64 -13.34 4.92
N ILE A 16 -2.91 -13.64 6.00
CA ILE A 16 -2.84 -14.98 6.57
C ILE A 16 -4.19 -15.40 7.15
N GLY A 17 -4.83 -14.52 7.92
CA GLY A 17 -6.09 -14.82 8.62
C GLY A 17 -7.28 -15.04 7.68
N HIS A 18 -7.28 -14.40 6.50
CA HIS A 18 -8.36 -14.53 5.52
C HIS A 18 -8.00 -15.40 4.31
N GLY A 19 -6.76 -15.91 4.23
CA GLY A 19 -6.30 -16.68 3.07
C GLY A 19 -6.31 -15.88 1.76
N VAL A 20 -6.11 -14.57 1.84
CA VAL A 20 -6.20 -13.65 0.68
C VAL A 20 -4.81 -13.40 0.12
N LEU A 21 -4.58 -13.75 -1.14
CA LEU A 21 -3.35 -13.37 -1.85
C LEU A 21 -3.42 -11.90 -2.31
N LEU A 22 -2.39 -11.11 -1.99
CA LEU A 22 -2.23 -9.77 -2.55
C LEU A 22 -1.54 -9.86 -3.91
N GLU A 23 -2.16 -9.27 -4.92
CA GLU A 23 -1.62 -9.15 -6.27
C GLU A 23 -1.54 -7.68 -6.68
N PRO A 24 -0.64 -7.30 -7.61
CA PRO A 24 -0.58 -5.95 -8.14
C PRO A 24 -1.96 -5.45 -8.61
N GLY A 25 -2.32 -4.25 -8.19
CA GLY A 25 -3.63 -3.65 -8.46
C GLY A 25 -4.67 -3.88 -7.37
N HIS A 26 -4.41 -4.76 -6.38
CA HIS A 26 -5.25 -4.85 -5.19
C HIS A 26 -5.19 -3.55 -4.37
N ARG A 27 -6.29 -3.26 -3.68
CA ARG A 27 -6.43 -2.12 -2.78
C ARG A 27 -7.31 -2.48 -1.58
N LEU A 28 -6.98 -1.92 -0.42
CA LEU A 28 -7.75 -2.09 0.81
C LEU A 28 -8.02 -0.72 1.41
N ASP A 29 -9.27 -0.46 1.76
CA ASP A 29 -9.65 0.74 2.50
C ASP A 29 -9.65 0.42 3.99
N LEU A 30 -8.68 0.98 4.71
CA LEU A 30 -8.52 0.75 6.14
C LEU A 30 -9.54 1.58 6.94
N ARG A 31 -10.14 2.61 6.32
CA ARG A 31 -11.04 3.59 6.95
C ARG A 31 -10.44 4.33 8.16
N CYS A 32 -9.14 4.18 8.37
CA CYS A 32 -8.33 4.87 9.34
C CYS A 32 -7.01 5.28 8.66
N PRO A 33 -6.26 6.24 9.24
CA PRO A 33 -4.97 6.65 8.69
C PRO A 33 -4.06 5.44 8.47
N VAL A 34 -3.43 5.34 7.29
CA VAL A 34 -2.47 4.25 6.97
C VAL A 34 -1.26 4.27 7.88
N THR A 35 -1.05 5.31 8.68
CA THR A 35 0.01 5.39 9.69
C THR A 35 -0.40 4.77 11.02
N GLY A 36 -1.67 4.38 11.18
CA GLY A 36 -2.23 3.90 12.44
C GLY A 36 -2.48 5.01 13.46
N HIS A 37 -2.37 6.28 13.09
CA HIS A 37 -2.74 7.39 13.97
C HIS A 37 -4.23 7.34 14.35
N PRO A 38 -4.62 7.62 15.61
CA PRO A 38 -3.78 7.97 16.77
C PRO A 38 -3.31 6.76 17.60
N CYS A 39 -3.65 5.53 17.21
CA CYS A 39 -3.35 4.31 17.97
C CYS A 39 -1.86 3.96 18.02
N VAL A 40 -1.09 4.34 17.00
CA VAL A 40 0.36 4.18 16.98
C VAL A 40 1.01 5.47 17.51
N PRO A 41 1.78 5.40 18.62
CA PRO A 41 2.50 6.56 19.13
C PRO A 41 3.42 7.17 18.08
N GLU A 42 3.48 8.50 18.04
CA GLU A 42 4.33 9.27 17.11
C GLU A 42 3.98 9.09 15.62
N ALA A 43 2.94 8.33 15.28
CA ALA A 43 2.45 8.23 13.92
C ALA A 43 1.84 9.58 13.47
N PRO A 44 2.24 10.11 12.31
CA PRO A 44 1.67 11.35 11.80
C PRO A 44 0.20 11.14 11.44
N SER A 45 -0.64 12.13 11.73
CA SER A 45 -1.99 12.17 11.17
C SER A 45 -1.89 12.32 9.65
N THR A 46 -2.79 11.66 8.92
CA THR A 46 -2.82 11.69 7.46
C THR A 46 -4.21 11.41 6.93
N GLY A 47 -4.57 12.04 5.80
CA GLY A 47 -5.78 11.72 5.03
C GLY A 47 -5.64 10.47 4.14
N LEU A 48 -4.47 9.83 4.13
CA LEU A 48 -4.26 8.55 3.46
C LEU A 48 -4.92 7.45 4.29
N THR A 49 -6.01 6.86 3.79
CA THR A 49 -6.76 5.79 4.49
C THR A 49 -6.87 4.51 3.69
N VAL A 50 -6.33 4.52 2.46
CA VAL A 50 -6.38 3.40 1.53
C VAL A 50 -4.97 2.94 1.28
N VAL A 51 -4.76 1.63 1.19
CA VAL A 51 -3.52 1.05 0.70
C VAL A 51 -3.77 0.42 -0.66
N ALA A 52 -2.85 0.62 -1.59
CA ALA A 52 -2.81 -0.05 -2.88
C ALA A 52 -1.47 -0.76 -3.03
N VAL A 53 -1.45 -1.88 -3.73
CA VAL A 53 -0.22 -2.64 -4.01
C VAL A 53 0.08 -2.66 -5.50
N THR A 54 1.36 -2.61 -5.83
CA THR A 54 1.89 -2.75 -7.19
C THR A 54 3.14 -3.61 -7.16
N THR A 55 3.72 -3.92 -8.32
CA THR A 55 5.04 -4.56 -8.39
C THR A 55 6.12 -3.53 -8.12
N ASP A 56 7.11 -3.90 -7.30
CA ASP A 56 8.28 -3.07 -7.04
C ASP A 56 9.08 -2.85 -8.34
N PRO A 57 9.38 -1.60 -8.74
CA PRO A 57 10.10 -1.32 -9.98
C PRO A 57 11.57 -1.77 -9.94
N GLU A 58 12.17 -1.93 -8.75
CA GLU A 58 13.58 -2.29 -8.59
C GLU A 58 13.75 -3.78 -8.29
N LEU A 59 12.94 -4.33 -7.39
CA LEU A 59 13.06 -5.72 -6.93
C LEU A 59 12.26 -6.71 -7.77
N GLY A 60 11.11 -6.29 -8.30
CA GLY A 60 10.25 -7.11 -9.15
C GLY A 60 9.94 -8.48 -8.56
N GLN A 61 10.47 -9.52 -9.20
CA GLN A 61 10.25 -10.91 -8.86
C GLN A 61 11.57 -11.69 -8.89
N ILE A 62 11.76 -12.57 -7.91
CA ILE A 62 12.93 -13.44 -7.80
C ILE A 62 12.50 -14.90 -7.68
N ASP A 63 13.30 -15.79 -8.27
CA ASP A 63 13.15 -17.23 -8.09
C ASP A 63 13.98 -17.69 -6.88
N THR A 64 13.38 -18.55 -6.07
CA THR A 64 14.03 -19.19 -4.92
C THR A 64 13.84 -20.71 -4.99
N PRO A 65 14.64 -21.51 -4.27
CA PRO A 65 14.43 -22.96 -4.17
C PRO A 65 13.04 -23.36 -3.64
N HIS A 66 12.34 -22.43 -2.97
CA HIS A 66 11.01 -22.65 -2.40
C HIS A 66 9.88 -22.05 -3.25
N GLY A 67 10.20 -21.61 -4.47
CA GLY A 67 9.26 -20.99 -5.40
C GLY A 67 9.55 -19.51 -5.64
N MET A 68 8.60 -18.84 -6.24
CA MET A 68 8.71 -17.49 -6.74
C MET A 68 8.32 -16.48 -5.65
N VAL A 69 9.12 -15.43 -5.47
CA VAL A 69 8.83 -14.32 -4.54
C VAL A 69 8.66 -13.04 -5.34
N ARG A 70 7.55 -12.33 -5.13
CA ARG A 70 7.29 -11.01 -5.72
C ARG A 70 7.29 -9.95 -4.62
N PHE A 71 7.95 -8.84 -4.89
CA PHE A 71 7.97 -7.69 -3.99
C PHE A 71 6.84 -6.73 -4.35
N LEU A 72 5.96 -6.49 -3.37
CA LEU A 72 4.76 -5.68 -3.53
C LEU A 72 4.82 -4.46 -2.60
N PRO A 73 5.29 -3.28 -3.06
CA PRO A 73 5.21 -2.05 -2.29
C PRO A 73 3.76 -1.73 -1.94
N VAL A 74 3.57 -1.32 -0.68
CA VAL A 74 2.30 -0.82 -0.15
C VAL A 74 2.31 0.69 -0.28
N VAL A 75 1.39 1.23 -1.07
CA VAL A 75 1.27 2.66 -1.38
C VAL A 75 0.05 3.24 -0.70
N GLY A 76 0.24 4.26 0.14
CA GLY A 76 -0.86 4.99 0.78
C GLY A 76 -1.57 5.90 -0.22
N ALA A 77 -2.90 5.87 -0.19
CA ALA A 77 -3.80 6.62 -1.06
C ALA A 77 -4.95 7.28 -0.28
N THR A 78 -5.48 8.37 -0.84
CA THR A 78 -6.67 9.05 -0.30
C THR A 78 -7.96 8.37 -0.74
N VAL A 79 -9.08 8.74 -0.11
CA VAL A 79 -10.42 8.29 -0.53
C VAL A 79 -10.77 8.78 -1.95
N ALA A 80 -10.31 9.98 -2.34
CA ALA A 80 -10.51 10.52 -3.68
C ALA A 80 -9.75 9.70 -4.73
N GLU A 81 -8.49 9.36 -4.46
CA GLU A 81 -7.70 8.47 -5.33
C GLU A 81 -8.35 7.09 -5.42
N LYS A 82 -8.87 6.53 -4.32
CA LYS A 82 -9.65 5.29 -4.37
C LYS A 82 -10.87 5.40 -5.27
N ALA A 83 -11.61 6.52 -5.22
CA ALA A 83 -12.76 6.71 -6.11
C ALA A 83 -12.33 6.72 -7.58
N GLU A 84 -11.21 7.36 -7.90
CA GLU A 84 -10.59 7.31 -9.24
C GLU A 84 -10.17 5.89 -9.63
N MET A 85 -9.61 5.11 -8.70
CA MET A 85 -9.24 3.69 -8.93
C MET A 85 -10.46 2.80 -9.16
N VAL A 86 -11.62 3.15 -8.59
CA VAL A 86 -12.91 2.48 -8.83
C VAL A 86 -13.47 2.86 -10.20
N ALA A 87 -13.38 4.13 -10.57
CA ALA A 87 -13.86 4.63 -11.86
C ALA A 87 -12.98 4.20 -13.04
N SER A 88 -11.70 3.92 -12.79
CA SER A 88 -10.71 3.49 -13.78
C SER A 88 -10.07 2.16 -13.39
N SER A 89 -8.82 2.17 -12.93
CA SER A 89 -8.16 1.02 -12.32
C SER A 89 -7.11 1.48 -11.30
N THR A 90 -6.77 0.59 -10.36
CA THR A 90 -5.66 0.85 -9.42
C THR A 90 -4.36 1.11 -10.18
N ALA A 91 -4.07 0.31 -11.22
CA ALA A 91 -2.86 0.45 -12.02
C ALA A 91 -2.78 1.82 -12.74
N ALA A 92 -3.90 2.31 -13.29
CA ALA A 92 -3.92 3.62 -13.96
C ALA A 92 -3.62 4.77 -12.99
N VAL A 93 -4.21 4.76 -11.80
CA VAL A 93 -3.96 5.78 -10.78
C VAL A 93 -2.53 5.71 -10.25
N LEU A 94 -2.01 4.50 -9.98
CA LEU A 94 -0.62 4.33 -9.56
C LEU A 94 0.37 4.78 -10.64
N ALA A 95 0.11 4.49 -11.92
CA ALA A 95 0.93 4.99 -13.02
C ALA A 95 0.91 6.53 -13.11
N ARG A 96 -0.26 7.16 -12.89
CA ARG A 96 -0.38 8.62 -12.81
C ARG A 96 0.45 9.19 -11.65
N LEU A 97 0.37 8.59 -10.45
CA LEU A 97 1.16 9.01 -9.30
C LEU A 97 2.67 8.82 -9.51
N ALA A 98 3.05 7.78 -10.24
CA ALA A 98 4.45 7.47 -10.55
C ALA A 98 5.11 8.55 -11.42
N THR A 99 4.35 9.37 -12.17
CA THR A 99 4.90 10.44 -13.01
C THR A 99 5.71 11.48 -12.24
N SER A 100 5.29 11.81 -11.01
CA SER A 100 6.00 12.73 -10.12
C SER A 100 6.69 12.04 -8.93
N ASN A 101 6.38 10.76 -8.69
CA ASN A 101 6.93 9.95 -7.61
C ASN A 101 7.23 8.53 -8.12
N PRO A 102 8.33 8.31 -8.87
CA PRO A 102 8.59 7.07 -9.60
C PRO A 102 8.63 5.81 -8.73
N LEU A 103 9.05 5.94 -7.46
CA LEU A 103 9.11 4.84 -6.50
C LEU A 103 7.84 4.70 -5.65
N LEU A 104 6.83 5.53 -5.90
CA LEU A 104 5.56 5.55 -5.17
C LEU A 104 5.74 5.62 -3.64
N VAL A 105 6.76 6.36 -3.19
CA VAL A 105 7.02 6.56 -1.76
C VAL A 105 5.82 7.22 -1.12
N THR A 106 5.33 6.63 -0.03
CA THR A 106 4.21 7.19 0.72
C THR A 106 4.70 8.34 1.59
N ASP A 107 4.31 9.59 1.26
CA ASP A 107 4.46 10.75 2.15
C ASP A 107 3.15 11.00 2.91
N PRO A 108 3.11 10.80 4.24
CA PRO A 108 1.91 11.05 5.06
C PRO A 108 1.38 12.49 5.00
N ARG A 109 2.19 13.47 4.57
CA ARG A 109 1.84 14.89 4.57
C ARG A 109 1.19 15.38 3.27
N ARG A 110 1.03 14.51 2.26
CA ARG A 110 0.50 14.91 0.93
C ARG A 110 -1.03 14.94 0.83
N ALA A 111 -1.73 14.51 1.88
CA ALA A 111 -3.18 14.36 1.93
C ALA A 111 -3.83 15.44 2.79
#